data_AF-A0A654CZY0-F1
#
_entry.id   AF-A0A654CZY0-F1
#
_cell.length_a   1.000
_cell.length_b   1.000
_cell.length_c   1.000
_cell.angle_alpha   90.00
_cell.angle_beta   90.00
_cell.angle_gamma   90.00
#
_symmetry.space_group_name_H-M   'P 1'
#
loop_
_entity.id
_entity.type
_entity.pdbx_description
1 polymer ?
#
loop_
_entity_poly.entity_id
_entity_poly.type
_entity_poly.pdbx_seq_one_letter_code
_entity_poly.pdbx_strand_id
1 'polypeptide(L)'
;MTERLNNDFQFIEVGRKDPKKKLLRQRKKEFVEIYEPFKPQQACEQAHRCLGCGNPYCEWKCPVHNYIPNWLKLVSEGNILAAAELAHQTNTLPEVCGRVCPQDRLCEGACTLNDGFGAVTIGSVEKYIADTAFAMGWRPDMSKVKPTGKKVAIIGAGPAGLGCADVLVRSGVTPVVFDKNPEIGGLLTFGIPEFKLEKSVLSRRREIFTGMGIEFRLNTEVGKDVTIDQLLAEYDAVFMGMGTYTYMKGGFPGEDLPGVHDALDFLIANVNRNLGFEKAPEDFVDMKGKKVVVLGGGDTAMDCNRTSIRQGAKSVTCAYRRDAANMPGSRKEVKNAKEEGVKFLFNRQPIAIVGEGKVEGVKVVETRLGAPDARGRRSPEPIPGSEEVLPADAVVIAFGFRPSPADWFEGKSIQTDNQGRVVAPEMGQFKHQTSNPKIFAGGDMVRGSDLVVTAIFEGRQAAEGILDYLEV
;
A
#
# COMPACT_ATOMS: atom_id res chain seq x y z
N MET A 1 33.71 -3.78 -14.80
CA MET A 1 34.21 -4.13 -13.47
C MET A 1 34.33 -2.83 -12.70
N THR A 2 33.38 -2.55 -11.82
CA THR A 2 33.42 -1.39 -10.92
C THR A 2 34.52 -1.65 -9.89
N GLU A 3 35.48 -0.72 -9.77
CA GLU A 3 36.46 -0.73 -8.68
C GLU A 3 35.72 -0.88 -7.36
N ARG A 4 36.14 -1.85 -6.54
CA ARG A 4 35.57 -2.08 -5.21
C ARG A 4 35.79 -0.82 -4.40
N LEU A 5 34.71 -0.12 -4.04
CA LEU A 5 34.78 0.98 -3.10
C LEU A 5 35.29 0.39 -1.77
N ASN A 6 36.52 0.74 -1.39
CA ASN A 6 37.16 0.29 -0.15
C ASN A 6 37.19 1.49 0.82
N ASN A 7 36.02 2.05 1.10
CA ASN A 7 35.85 3.22 1.97
C ASN A 7 34.79 2.96 3.05
N ASP A 8 35.25 2.50 4.21
CA ASP A 8 34.38 2.19 5.36
C ASP A 8 33.60 3.42 5.88
N PHE A 9 34.00 4.64 5.47
CA PHE A 9 33.38 5.91 5.87
C PHE A 9 32.77 6.68 4.70
N GLN A 10 32.35 6.00 3.63
CA GLN A 10 31.78 6.66 2.44
C GLN A 10 30.63 7.63 2.76
N PHE A 11 29.87 7.41 3.82
CA PHE A 11 28.79 8.31 4.23
C PHE A 11 29.24 9.72 4.65
N ILE A 12 30.53 9.92 4.97
CA ILE A 12 31.12 11.23 5.28
C ILE A 12 31.34 12.04 4.00
N GLU A 13 31.86 11.38 2.96
CA GLU A 13 32.21 12.03 1.69
C GLU A 13 31.02 12.11 0.72
N VAL A 14 30.14 11.11 0.77
CA VAL A 14 28.98 10.98 -0.10
C VAL A 14 27.71 11.21 0.70
N GLY A 15 27.12 12.39 0.53
CA GLY A 15 25.82 12.71 1.08
C GLY A 15 24.68 11.85 0.52
N ARG A 16 23.56 11.83 1.24
CA ARG A 16 22.31 11.19 0.77
C ARG A 16 21.85 11.82 -0.55
N LYS A 17 21.53 10.99 -1.54
CA LYS A 17 20.94 11.40 -2.82
C LYS A 17 19.70 10.56 -3.09
N ASP A 18 18.53 11.20 -3.10
CA ASP A 18 17.30 10.57 -3.58
C ASP A 18 17.29 10.48 -5.13
N PRO A 19 16.50 9.58 -5.72
CA PRO A 19 16.36 9.52 -7.17
C PRO A 19 15.81 10.83 -7.75
N LYS A 20 16.24 11.16 -8.96
CA LYS A 20 15.77 12.38 -9.65
C LYS A 20 14.26 12.29 -9.90
N LYS A 21 13.58 13.41 -9.75
CA LYS A 21 12.16 13.52 -10.09
C LYS A 21 12.02 13.96 -11.54
N LYS A 22 11.02 13.42 -12.23
CA LYS A 22 10.55 13.94 -13.53
C LYS A 22 10.12 15.40 -13.41
N LEU A 23 10.17 16.12 -14.53
CA LEU A 23 9.83 17.54 -14.58
C LEU A 23 8.41 17.80 -14.09
N LEU A 24 8.19 18.92 -13.39
CA LEU A 24 6.89 19.29 -12.84
C LEU A 24 5.78 19.28 -13.90
N ARG A 25 6.06 19.76 -15.12
CA ARG A 25 5.10 19.77 -16.24
C ARG A 25 4.60 18.38 -16.63
N GLN A 26 5.46 17.36 -16.54
CA GLN A 26 5.10 15.96 -16.83
C GLN A 26 4.32 15.38 -15.66
N ARG A 27 4.80 15.60 -14.42
CA ARG A 27 4.11 15.14 -13.21
C ARG A 27 2.68 15.67 -13.11
N LYS A 28 2.37 16.86 -13.59
CA LYS A 28 1.00 17.41 -13.55
C LYS A 28 0.05 16.86 -14.63
N LYS A 29 0.51 16.00 -15.54
CA LYS A 29 -0.28 15.53 -16.69
C LYS A 29 -0.23 14.01 -16.88
N GLU A 30 0.93 13.41 -16.69
CA GLU A 30 1.17 12.01 -16.98
C GLU A 30 0.92 11.15 -15.72
N PHE A 31 0.24 10.03 -15.93
CA PHE A 31 0.07 8.95 -14.95
C PHE A 31 1.22 7.96 -15.09
N VAL A 32 2.43 8.42 -14.76
CA VAL A 32 3.67 7.62 -14.78
C VAL A 32 4.49 7.89 -13.53
N GLU A 33 5.30 6.92 -13.12
CA GLU A 33 6.17 7.05 -11.94
C GLU A 33 7.01 8.33 -11.99
N ILE A 34 6.93 9.11 -10.91
CA ILE A 34 7.57 10.43 -10.86
C ILE A 34 9.06 10.40 -10.54
N TYR A 35 9.57 9.28 -10.03
CA TYR A 35 10.98 9.09 -9.68
C TYR A 35 11.66 8.24 -10.75
N GLU A 36 12.78 8.74 -11.26
CA GLU A 36 13.65 7.96 -12.12
C GLU A 36 14.27 6.79 -11.34
N PRO A 37 14.53 5.64 -11.97
CA PRO A 37 15.28 4.56 -11.34
C PRO A 37 16.73 5.02 -11.08
N PHE A 38 17.37 4.46 -10.06
CA PHE A 38 18.81 4.67 -9.89
C PHE A 38 19.58 4.05 -11.04
N LYS A 39 20.62 4.75 -11.49
CA LYS A 39 21.66 4.17 -12.32
C LYS A 39 22.56 3.26 -11.47
N PRO A 40 23.24 2.26 -12.07
CA PRO A 40 24.08 1.32 -11.32
C PRO A 40 25.09 1.99 -10.38
N GLN A 41 25.80 3.01 -10.87
CA GLN A 41 26.75 3.77 -10.05
C GLN A 41 26.08 4.47 -8.85
N GLN A 42 24.90 5.05 -9.05
CA GLN A 42 24.18 5.75 -7.98
C GLN A 42 23.70 4.76 -6.90
N ALA A 43 23.16 3.61 -7.33
CA ALA A 43 22.72 2.58 -6.41
C ALA A 43 23.90 2.02 -5.60
N CYS A 44 25.04 1.75 -6.26
CA CYS A 44 26.27 1.33 -5.61
C CYS A 44 26.77 2.36 -4.59
N GLU A 45 26.92 3.63 -5.00
CA GLU A 45 27.39 4.72 -4.12
C GLU A 45 26.48 4.93 -2.91
N GLN A 46 25.15 4.88 -3.10
CA GLN A 46 24.20 5.08 -2.01
C GLN A 46 24.10 3.84 -1.10
N ALA A 47 24.22 2.63 -1.64
CA ALA A 47 24.26 1.40 -0.85
C ALA A 47 25.53 1.31 0.00
N HIS A 48 26.67 1.75 -0.55
CA HIS A 48 27.95 1.77 0.14
C HIS A 48 28.03 2.78 1.29
N ARG A 49 27.04 3.68 1.44
CA ARG A 49 26.90 4.50 2.66
C ARG A 49 26.53 3.67 3.89
N CYS A 50 26.06 2.42 3.72
CA CYS A 50 25.67 1.56 4.82
C CYS A 50 26.87 1.20 5.72
N LEU A 51 26.71 1.35 7.03
CA LEU A 51 27.74 1.02 8.03
C LEU A 51 27.93 -0.49 8.26
N GLY A 52 27.03 -1.34 7.76
CA GLY A 52 27.02 -2.76 8.13
C GLY A 52 26.82 -2.99 9.63
N CYS A 53 25.91 -2.22 10.26
CA CYS A 53 25.71 -2.23 11.71
C CYS A 53 25.52 -3.65 12.27
N GLY A 54 26.23 -3.98 13.36
CA GLY A 54 26.06 -5.28 14.03
C GLY A 54 24.67 -5.51 14.63
N ASN A 55 23.99 -4.44 15.07
CA ASN A 55 22.57 -4.45 15.41
C ASN A 55 21.81 -3.52 14.45
N PRO A 56 21.28 -4.04 13.33
CA PRO A 56 20.67 -3.21 12.30
C PRO A 56 19.24 -2.81 12.66
N TYR A 57 19.06 -1.62 13.25
CA TYR A 57 17.74 -1.08 13.55
C TYR A 57 16.83 -0.93 12.33
N CYS A 58 17.40 -0.76 11.14
CA CYS A 58 16.64 -0.70 9.89
C CYS A 58 15.91 -2.01 9.60
N GLU A 59 16.51 -3.16 9.92
CA GLU A 59 15.92 -4.50 9.78
C GLU A 59 14.83 -4.72 10.83
N TRP A 60 15.09 -4.36 12.08
CA TRP A 60 14.09 -4.45 13.16
C TRP A 60 12.85 -3.58 12.93
N LYS A 61 13.03 -2.40 12.33
CA LYS A 61 11.92 -1.49 12.04
C LYS A 61 11.16 -1.84 10.76
N CYS A 62 11.75 -2.66 9.89
CA CYS A 62 11.07 -3.19 8.71
C CYS A 62 10.11 -4.31 9.14
N PRO A 63 8.81 -4.24 8.85
CA PRO A 63 7.86 -5.27 9.32
C PRO A 63 8.16 -6.69 8.82
N VAL A 64 8.80 -6.83 7.66
CA VAL A 64 9.23 -8.14 7.12
C VAL A 64 10.65 -8.54 7.53
N HIS A 65 11.32 -7.73 8.38
CA HIS A 65 12.68 -7.99 8.85
C HIS A 65 13.68 -8.30 7.71
N ASN A 66 13.62 -7.50 6.64
CA ASN A 66 14.54 -7.61 5.52
C ASN A 66 16.00 -7.54 6.00
N TYR A 67 16.86 -8.40 5.45
CA TYR A 67 18.32 -8.41 5.66
C TYR A 67 19.02 -7.22 4.98
N ILE A 68 18.62 -6.00 5.37
CA ILE A 68 18.95 -4.73 4.70
C ILE A 68 20.47 -4.53 4.55
N PRO A 69 21.30 -4.64 5.59
CA PRO A 69 22.74 -4.45 5.45
C PRO A 69 23.35 -5.43 4.44
N ASN A 70 22.87 -6.67 4.42
CA ASN A 70 23.43 -7.75 3.62
C ASN A 70 23.17 -7.54 2.14
N TRP A 71 21.93 -7.24 1.73
CA TRP A 71 21.66 -6.97 0.31
C TRP A 71 22.19 -5.61 -0.12
N LEU A 72 22.31 -4.61 0.76
CA LEU A 72 23.00 -3.34 0.45
C LEU A 72 24.49 -3.59 0.15
N LYS A 73 25.15 -4.44 0.94
CA LYS A 73 26.53 -4.84 0.68
C LYS A 73 26.66 -5.49 -0.71
N LEU A 74 25.77 -6.44 -1.03
CA LEU A 74 25.77 -7.09 -2.34
C LEU A 74 25.59 -6.08 -3.49
N VAL A 75 24.73 -5.06 -3.33
CA VAL A 75 24.60 -3.98 -4.34
C VAL A 75 25.88 -3.17 -4.48
N SER A 76 26.54 -2.81 -3.38
CA SER A 76 27.81 -2.07 -3.44
C SER A 76 28.93 -2.89 -4.12
N GLU A 77 28.86 -4.22 -4.05
CA GLU A 77 29.77 -5.14 -4.73
C GLU A 77 29.34 -5.49 -6.17
N GLY A 78 28.18 -4.98 -6.63
CA GLY A 78 27.64 -5.24 -7.97
C GLY A 78 26.90 -6.57 -8.13
N ASN A 79 26.68 -7.32 -7.05
CA ASN A 79 26.07 -8.65 -7.02
C ASN A 79 24.53 -8.58 -6.99
N ILE A 80 23.92 -8.01 -8.03
CA ILE A 80 22.48 -7.69 -8.06
C ILE A 80 21.58 -8.93 -7.97
N LEU A 81 21.92 -10.03 -8.64
CA LEU A 81 21.11 -11.25 -8.61
C LEU A 81 21.08 -11.87 -7.20
N ALA A 82 22.22 -11.90 -6.51
CA ALA A 82 22.29 -12.36 -5.13
C ALA A 82 21.53 -11.42 -4.17
N ALA A 83 21.60 -10.11 -4.40
CA ALA A 83 20.82 -9.14 -3.63
C ALA A 83 19.32 -9.35 -3.82
N ALA A 84 18.87 -9.66 -5.04
CA ALA A 84 17.48 -9.95 -5.34
C ALA A 84 17.00 -11.24 -4.68
N GLU A 85 17.81 -12.30 -4.71
CA GLU A 85 17.50 -13.54 -4.00
C GLU A 85 17.28 -13.27 -2.51
N LEU A 86 18.22 -12.56 -1.88
CA LEU A 86 18.15 -12.26 -0.46
C LEU A 86 16.97 -11.35 -0.09
N ALA A 87 16.65 -10.35 -0.91
CA ALA A 87 15.49 -9.48 -0.69
C ALA A 87 14.17 -10.26 -0.76
N HIS A 88 14.07 -11.24 -1.66
CA HIS A 88 12.86 -12.04 -1.83
C HIS A 88 12.68 -13.15 -0.78
N GLN A 89 13.72 -13.47 0.00
CA GLN A 89 13.59 -14.44 1.10
C GLN A 89 12.64 -13.96 2.19
N THR A 90 12.60 -12.66 2.44
CA THR A 90 11.83 -12.03 3.52
C THR A 90 10.66 -11.21 3.00
N ASN A 91 10.78 -10.62 1.81
CA ASN A 91 9.73 -9.81 1.20
C ASN A 91 9.18 -10.45 -0.09
N THR A 92 7.87 -10.64 -0.16
CA THR A 92 7.20 -11.15 -1.37
C THR A 92 7.21 -10.15 -2.52
N LEU A 93 7.14 -8.83 -2.24
CA LEU A 93 7.00 -7.76 -3.23
C LEU A 93 8.01 -6.60 -3.00
N PRO A 94 9.34 -6.85 -3.04
CA PRO A 94 10.34 -5.81 -2.81
C PRO A 94 10.26 -4.65 -3.81
N GLU A 95 9.91 -4.92 -5.06
CA GLU A 95 9.66 -3.90 -6.08
C GLU A 95 8.50 -2.97 -5.72
N VAL A 96 7.49 -3.46 -5.00
CA VAL A 96 6.37 -2.64 -4.52
C VAL A 96 6.78 -1.90 -3.25
N CYS A 97 7.35 -2.59 -2.28
CA CYS A 97 7.75 -2.02 -0.99
C CYS A 97 8.75 -0.87 -1.14
N GLY A 98 9.74 -1.02 -2.03
CA GLY A 98 10.70 0.04 -2.34
C GLY A 98 10.06 1.32 -2.91
N ARG A 99 8.86 1.22 -3.50
CA ARG A 99 8.10 2.35 -4.06
C ARG A 99 7.18 3.00 -3.03
N VAL A 100 6.43 2.20 -2.28
CA VAL A 100 5.24 2.69 -1.54
C VAL A 100 5.39 2.71 -0.02
N CYS A 101 6.38 2.02 0.55
CA CYS A 101 6.59 2.06 1.99
C CYS A 101 6.91 3.50 2.46
N PRO A 102 6.41 3.94 3.62
CA PRO A 102 6.84 5.19 4.24
C PRO A 102 8.17 4.97 4.96
N GLN A 103 9.27 4.91 4.19
CA GLN A 103 10.57 4.53 4.75
C GLN A 103 11.05 5.45 5.88
N ASP A 104 10.63 6.72 5.86
CA ASP A 104 10.91 7.72 6.90
C ASP A 104 10.34 7.36 8.28
N ARG A 105 9.33 6.49 8.32
CA ARG A 105 8.72 5.96 9.56
C ARG A 105 9.14 4.52 9.85
N LEU A 106 9.82 3.89 8.89
CA LEU A 106 10.26 2.50 8.93
C LEU A 106 11.79 2.42 8.90
N CYS A 107 12.34 1.65 7.95
CA CYS A 107 13.75 1.29 7.86
C CYS A 107 14.69 2.50 7.75
N GLU A 108 14.36 3.51 6.95
CA GLU A 108 15.21 4.72 6.81
C GLU A 108 15.08 5.64 8.02
N GLY A 109 13.89 5.72 8.62
CA GLY A 109 13.66 6.43 9.88
C GLY A 109 14.50 5.90 11.03
N ALA A 110 14.72 4.58 11.08
CA ALA A 110 15.52 3.89 12.08
C ALA A 110 16.99 3.72 11.70
N CYS A 111 17.42 4.18 10.53
CA CYS A 111 18.82 4.06 10.11
C CYS A 111 19.72 4.88 11.04
N THR A 112 20.83 4.30 11.51
CA THR A 112 21.81 4.99 12.37
C THR A 112 22.33 6.29 11.75
N LEU A 113 22.46 6.35 10.42
CA LEU A 113 22.88 7.56 9.71
C LEU A 113 21.79 8.64 9.60
N ASN A 114 20.56 8.36 10.03
CA ASN A 114 19.48 9.35 10.05
C ASN A 114 19.66 10.43 11.14
N ASP A 115 20.79 10.42 11.84
CA ASP A 115 21.20 11.43 12.81
C ASP A 115 22.24 12.38 12.19
N GLY A 116 21.78 13.29 11.33
CA GLY A 116 22.61 14.36 10.73
C GLY A 116 23.28 14.04 9.39
N PHE A 117 23.66 12.78 9.12
CA PHE A 117 24.27 12.39 7.82
C PHE A 117 23.23 12.07 6.74
N GLY A 118 21.98 11.87 7.12
CA GLY A 118 20.89 11.41 6.27
C GLY A 118 20.95 9.90 6.04
N ALA A 119 19.82 9.22 6.29
CA ALA A 119 19.69 7.77 6.15
C ALA A 119 20.15 7.24 4.78
N VAL A 120 20.56 5.97 4.73
CA VAL A 120 20.73 5.23 3.47
C VAL A 120 19.39 5.23 2.72
N THR A 121 19.39 5.35 1.38
CA THR A 121 18.18 5.35 0.54
C THR A 121 17.65 3.94 0.30
N ILE A 122 17.40 3.20 1.39
CA ILE A 122 17.03 1.78 1.43
C ILE A 122 15.92 1.46 0.43
N GLY A 123 14.80 2.20 0.45
CA GLY A 123 13.67 1.91 -0.43
C GLY A 123 14.01 2.08 -1.92
N SER A 124 14.84 3.08 -2.24
CA SER A 124 15.26 3.32 -3.63
C SER A 124 16.25 2.26 -4.13
N VAL A 125 17.11 1.74 -3.25
CA VAL A 125 18.00 0.63 -3.57
C VAL A 125 17.23 -0.69 -3.67
N GLU A 126 16.25 -0.96 -2.79
CA GLU A 126 15.36 -2.13 -2.88
C GLU A 126 14.62 -2.17 -4.23
N LYS A 127 14.05 -1.03 -4.63
CA LYS A 127 13.45 -0.86 -5.97
C LYS A 127 14.46 -1.19 -7.08
N TYR A 128 15.67 -0.64 -7.01
CA TYR A 128 16.71 -0.85 -8.01
C TYR A 128 17.11 -2.32 -8.13
N ILE A 129 17.27 -3.03 -7.01
CA ILE A 129 17.57 -4.46 -6.97
C ILE A 129 16.52 -5.24 -7.75
N ALA A 130 15.25 -5.09 -7.36
CA ALA A 130 14.18 -5.89 -7.92
C ALA A 130 13.97 -5.59 -9.41
N ASP A 131 13.89 -4.31 -9.79
CA ASP A 131 13.68 -3.90 -11.18
C ASP A 131 14.83 -4.38 -12.10
N THR A 132 16.08 -4.25 -11.64
CA THR A 132 17.27 -4.65 -12.41
C THR A 132 17.38 -6.16 -12.52
N ALA A 133 17.15 -6.90 -11.43
CA ALA A 133 17.20 -8.36 -11.44
C ALA A 133 16.14 -8.95 -12.40
N PHE A 134 14.91 -8.43 -12.39
CA PHE A 134 13.89 -8.85 -13.35
C PHE A 134 14.29 -8.56 -14.80
N ALA A 135 14.90 -7.40 -15.06
CA ALA A 135 15.41 -7.06 -16.40
C ALA A 135 16.58 -7.96 -16.84
N MET A 136 17.36 -8.47 -15.89
CA MET A 136 18.43 -9.48 -16.12
C MET A 136 17.89 -10.91 -16.26
N GLY A 137 16.57 -11.11 -16.22
CA GLY A 137 15.95 -12.42 -16.34
C GLY A 137 15.86 -13.23 -15.04
N TRP A 138 16.13 -12.61 -13.87
CA TRP A 138 15.95 -13.29 -12.59
C TRP A 138 14.49 -13.72 -12.40
N ARG A 139 14.33 -14.94 -11.89
CA ARG A 139 13.07 -15.54 -11.43
C ARG A 139 13.38 -16.38 -10.19
N PRO A 140 12.43 -16.52 -9.25
CA PRO A 140 12.57 -17.45 -8.13
C PRO A 140 12.88 -18.87 -8.62
N ASP A 141 13.88 -19.51 -8.02
CA ASP A 141 14.22 -20.90 -8.33
C ASP A 141 13.25 -21.87 -7.62
N MET A 142 12.45 -22.58 -8.42
CA MET A 142 11.49 -23.57 -7.95
C MET A 142 12.00 -25.01 -8.13
N SER A 143 13.23 -25.22 -8.62
CA SER A 143 13.76 -26.53 -9.01
C SER A 143 13.85 -27.55 -7.87
N LYS A 144 13.92 -27.08 -6.62
CA LYS A 144 14.02 -27.92 -5.41
C LYS A 144 12.68 -28.12 -4.68
N VAL A 145 11.62 -27.48 -5.15
CA VAL A 145 10.30 -27.54 -4.52
C VAL A 145 9.62 -28.86 -4.87
N LYS A 146 9.17 -29.62 -3.86
CA LYS A 146 8.49 -30.90 -4.04
C LYS A 146 6.99 -30.73 -3.82
N PRO A 147 6.13 -31.13 -4.78
CA PRO A 147 4.68 -31.07 -4.59
C PRO A 147 4.23 -31.91 -3.40
N THR A 148 3.36 -31.34 -2.58
CA THR A 148 2.79 -31.98 -1.38
C THR A 148 1.46 -32.67 -1.69
N GLY A 149 0.84 -32.31 -2.82
CA GLY A 149 -0.53 -32.71 -3.18
C GLY A 149 -1.62 -31.90 -2.48
N LYS A 150 -1.26 -31.02 -1.54
CA LYS A 150 -2.19 -30.14 -0.82
C LYS A 150 -2.56 -28.91 -1.63
N LYS A 151 -3.80 -28.45 -1.47
CA LYS A 151 -4.34 -27.25 -2.13
C LYS A 151 -4.95 -26.29 -1.13
N VAL A 152 -4.66 -25.00 -1.31
CA VAL A 152 -5.18 -23.93 -0.44
C VAL A 152 -5.87 -22.86 -1.28
N ALA A 153 -7.11 -22.53 -0.94
CA ALA A 153 -7.82 -21.41 -1.57
C ALA A 153 -7.44 -20.10 -0.86
N ILE A 154 -7.13 -19.07 -1.63
CA ILE A 154 -6.79 -17.74 -1.13
C ILE A 154 -7.82 -16.75 -1.67
N ILE A 155 -8.55 -16.08 -0.78
CA ILE A 155 -9.58 -15.11 -1.15
C ILE A 155 -8.98 -13.70 -1.06
N GLY A 156 -8.80 -13.08 -2.23
CA GLY A 156 -8.19 -11.77 -2.41
C GLY A 156 -6.74 -11.86 -2.91
N ALA A 157 -6.47 -11.24 -4.06
CA ALA A 157 -5.14 -11.10 -4.65
C ALA A 157 -4.42 -9.81 -4.22
N GLY A 158 -4.75 -9.28 -3.04
CA GLY A 158 -4.03 -8.16 -2.41
C GLY A 158 -2.67 -8.59 -1.84
N PRO A 159 -1.92 -7.66 -1.20
CA PRO A 159 -0.58 -7.95 -0.67
C PRO A 159 -0.54 -9.15 0.30
N ALA A 160 -1.55 -9.30 1.17
CA ALA A 160 -1.63 -10.42 2.09
C ALA A 160 -1.86 -11.76 1.38
N GLY A 161 -2.81 -11.82 0.44
CA GLY A 161 -3.06 -13.05 -0.32
C GLY A 161 -1.88 -13.45 -1.20
N LEU A 162 -1.22 -12.47 -1.81
CA LEU A 162 0.01 -12.70 -2.58
C LEU A 162 1.17 -13.16 -1.68
N GLY A 163 1.32 -12.59 -0.50
CA GLY A 163 2.29 -13.03 0.52
C GLY A 163 2.06 -14.47 0.97
N CYS A 164 0.80 -14.82 1.20
CA CYS A 164 0.40 -16.18 1.55
C CYS A 164 0.71 -17.17 0.42
N ALA A 165 0.31 -16.84 -0.82
CA ALA A 165 0.53 -17.68 -2.00
C ALA A 165 2.03 -17.94 -2.26
N ASP A 166 2.87 -16.91 -2.14
CA ASP A 166 4.33 -17.01 -2.34
C ASP A 166 4.99 -17.99 -1.37
N VAL A 167 4.61 -17.98 -0.09
CA VAL A 167 5.16 -18.94 0.89
C VAL A 167 4.63 -20.34 0.64
N LEU A 168 3.33 -20.50 0.41
CA LEU A 168 2.71 -21.81 0.17
C LEU A 168 3.30 -22.52 -1.06
N VAL A 169 3.44 -21.79 -2.17
CA VAL A 169 3.98 -22.38 -3.42
C VAL A 169 5.43 -22.82 -3.27
N ARG A 170 6.24 -22.08 -2.50
CA ARG A 170 7.64 -22.44 -2.20
C ARG A 170 7.76 -23.67 -1.31
N SER A 171 6.74 -23.94 -0.50
CA SER A 171 6.64 -25.15 0.31
C SER A 171 5.97 -26.32 -0.43
N GLY A 172 5.64 -26.16 -1.72
CA GLY A 172 5.07 -27.23 -2.54
C GLY A 172 3.58 -27.48 -2.34
N VAL A 173 2.89 -26.60 -1.59
CA VAL A 173 1.42 -26.54 -1.55
C VAL A 173 0.94 -25.76 -2.77
N THR A 174 -0.17 -26.15 -3.38
CA THR A 174 -0.74 -25.43 -4.54
C THR A 174 -1.70 -24.34 -4.06
N PRO A 175 -1.34 -23.05 -4.13
CA PRO A 175 -2.27 -21.96 -3.87
C PRO A 175 -3.15 -21.66 -5.09
N VAL A 176 -4.44 -21.49 -4.85
CA VAL A 176 -5.42 -21.01 -5.83
C VAL A 176 -6.01 -19.70 -5.34
N VAL A 177 -5.65 -18.61 -5.98
CA VAL A 177 -6.02 -17.24 -5.60
C VAL A 177 -7.26 -16.80 -6.36
N PHE A 178 -8.32 -16.47 -5.64
CA PHE A 178 -9.58 -15.93 -6.15
C PHE A 178 -9.61 -14.42 -5.93
N ASP A 179 -9.92 -13.65 -6.97
CA ASP A 179 -10.12 -12.20 -6.86
C ASP A 179 -11.24 -11.72 -7.77
N LYS A 180 -12.05 -10.79 -7.26
CA LYS A 180 -13.17 -10.20 -8.01
C LYS A 180 -12.73 -9.27 -9.13
N ASN A 181 -11.50 -8.79 -9.11
CA ASN A 181 -10.97 -7.86 -10.10
C ASN A 181 -10.28 -8.59 -11.26
N PRO A 182 -10.11 -7.93 -12.43
CA PRO A 182 -9.50 -8.52 -13.61
C PRO A 182 -7.97 -8.66 -13.55
N GLU A 183 -7.31 -8.12 -12.52
CA GLU A 183 -5.86 -8.16 -12.34
C GLU A 183 -5.53 -8.30 -10.84
N ILE A 184 -4.37 -8.87 -10.50
CA ILE A 184 -3.93 -9.04 -9.12
C ILE A 184 -3.49 -7.71 -8.50
N GLY A 185 -3.22 -7.72 -7.20
CA GLY A 185 -2.61 -6.61 -6.46
C GLY A 185 -3.61 -5.86 -5.57
N GLY A 186 -4.92 -6.09 -5.72
CA GLY A 186 -5.94 -5.36 -4.97
C GLY A 186 -5.73 -3.85 -5.08
N LEU A 187 -5.66 -3.13 -3.96
CA LEU A 187 -5.42 -1.69 -3.96
C LEU A 187 -4.04 -1.26 -4.49
N LEU A 188 -3.05 -2.16 -4.63
CA LEU A 188 -1.81 -1.84 -5.33
C LEU A 188 -2.08 -1.53 -6.81
N THR A 189 -2.99 -2.29 -7.43
CA THR A 189 -3.38 -2.11 -8.81
C THR A 189 -4.47 -1.06 -8.92
N PHE A 190 -5.57 -1.19 -8.17
CA PHE A 190 -6.75 -0.36 -8.42
C PHE A 190 -6.81 0.92 -7.56
N GLY A 191 -6.08 1.00 -6.44
CA GLY A 191 -6.15 2.14 -5.52
C GLY A 191 -4.98 3.13 -5.65
N ILE A 192 -3.75 2.65 -5.47
CA ILE A 192 -2.53 3.49 -5.50
C ILE A 192 -2.29 3.95 -6.94
N PRO A 193 -2.19 5.24 -7.27
CA PRO A 193 -2.04 5.66 -8.67
C PRO A 193 -0.69 5.27 -9.33
N GLU A 194 -0.67 5.24 -10.66
CA GLU A 194 0.48 4.90 -11.52
C GLU A 194 1.70 5.79 -11.24
N PHE A 195 1.46 7.05 -10.87
CA PHE A 195 2.52 7.98 -10.56
C PHE A 195 3.30 7.66 -9.27
N LYS A 196 2.83 6.70 -8.46
CA LYS A 196 3.53 6.09 -7.33
C LYS A 196 3.99 4.67 -7.62
N LEU A 197 3.18 3.90 -8.35
CA LEU A 197 3.42 2.49 -8.64
C LEU A 197 2.90 2.13 -10.04
N GLU A 198 3.81 1.94 -10.99
CA GLU A 198 3.47 1.49 -12.35
C GLU A 198 2.71 0.15 -12.31
N LYS A 199 1.65 0.02 -13.11
CA LYS A 199 0.77 -1.17 -13.10
C LYS A 199 1.40 -2.41 -13.70
N SER A 200 2.31 -2.21 -14.65
CA SER A 200 3.11 -3.28 -15.24
C SER A 200 3.94 -4.05 -14.21
N VAL A 201 4.23 -3.45 -13.04
CA VAL A 201 4.87 -4.13 -11.91
C VAL A 201 4.02 -5.33 -11.44
N LEU A 202 2.71 -5.13 -11.28
CA LEU A 202 1.81 -6.18 -10.81
C LEU A 202 1.53 -7.21 -11.90
N SER A 203 1.34 -6.79 -13.15
CA SER A 203 1.18 -7.74 -14.26
C SER A 203 2.42 -8.62 -14.46
N ARG A 204 3.63 -8.07 -14.33
CA ARG A 204 4.87 -8.85 -14.33
C ARG A 204 4.92 -9.80 -13.14
N ARG A 205 4.57 -9.34 -11.95
CA ARG A 205 4.54 -10.18 -10.76
C ARG A 205 3.56 -11.34 -10.91
N ARG A 206 2.40 -11.13 -11.52
CA ARG A 206 1.45 -12.21 -11.86
C ARG A 206 2.09 -13.25 -12.77
N GLU A 207 2.75 -12.82 -13.85
CA GLU A 207 3.47 -13.74 -14.75
C GLU A 207 4.47 -14.61 -14.00
N ILE A 208 5.28 -14.01 -13.12
CA ILE A 208 6.25 -14.72 -12.29
C ILE A 208 5.57 -15.74 -11.38
N PHE A 209 4.51 -15.33 -10.69
CA PHE A 209 3.77 -16.17 -9.75
C PHE A 209 3.03 -17.30 -10.43
N THR A 210 2.43 -17.06 -11.60
CA THR A 210 1.87 -18.12 -12.44
C THR A 210 2.97 -19.11 -12.85
N GLY A 211 4.16 -18.63 -13.23
CA GLY A 211 5.31 -19.47 -13.55
C GLY A 211 5.85 -20.29 -12.38
N MET A 212 5.62 -19.84 -11.13
CA MET A 212 5.93 -20.60 -9.92
C MET A 212 4.91 -21.70 -9.61
N GLY A 213 3.72 -21.67 -10.25
CA GLY A 213 2.63 -22.61 -10.02
C GLY A 213 1.46 -22.06 -9.20
N ILE A 214 1.39 -20.75 -8.97
CA ILE A 214 0.22 -20.11 -8.34
C ILE A 214 -0.90 -20.01 -9.38
N GLU A 215 -2.08 -20.54 -9.06
CA GLU A 215 -3.26 -20.39 -9.93
C GLU A 215 -4.03 -19.11 -9.58
N PHE A 216 -4.41 -18.32 -10.60
CA PHE A 216 -5.23 -17.12 -10.43
C PHE A 216 -6.61 -17.29 -11.07
N ARG A 217 -7.66 -17.21 -10.26
CA ARG A 217 -9.08 -17.18 -10.63
C ARG A 217 -9.61 -15.74 -10.49
N LEU A 218 -9.24 -14.91 -11.47
CA LEU A 218 -9.63 -13.50 -11.52
C LEU A 218 -11.07 -13.34 -12.00
N ASN A 219 -11.66 -12.15 -11.80
CA ASN A 219 -13.09 -11.88 -12.03
C ASN A 219 -14.02 -12.90 -11.33
N THR A 220 -13.63 -13.39 -10.15
CA THR A 220 -14.39 -14.37 -9.39
C THR A 220 -14.61 -13.86 -7.96
N GLU A 221 -15.86 -13.56 -7.61
CA GLU A 221 -16.25 -13.05 -6.30
C GLU A 221 -16.76 -14.18 -5.39
N VAL A 222 -16.04 -14.43 -4.29
CA VAL A 222 -16.43 -15.44 -3.30
C VAL A 222 -17.63 -14.93 -2.48
N GLY A 223 -18.67 -15.75 -2.42
CA GLY A 223 -19.99 -15.41 -1.90
C GLY A 223 -21.03 -15.15 -3.00
N LYS A 224 -20.59 -14.97 -4.25
CA LYS A 224 -21.48 -14.73 -5.41
C LYS A 224 -21.27 -15.75 -6.52
N ASP A 225 -20.04 -15.83 -7.06
CA ASP A 225 -19.70 -16.72 -8.17
C ASP A 225 -19.27 -18.11 -7.66
N VAL A 226 -18.59 -18.15 -6.50
CA VAL A 226 -18.19 -19.38 -5.79
C VAL A 226 -18.53 -19.22 -4.31
N THR A 227 -19.09 -20.24 -3.69
CA THR A 227 -19.47 -20.20 -2.26
C THR A 227 -18.31 -20.60 -1.36
N ILE A 228 -18.30 -20.11 -0.12
CA ILE A 228 -17.30 -20.52 0.88
C ILE A 228 -17.39 -22.02 1.19
N ASP A 229 -18.57 -22.62 1.12
CA ASP A 229 -18.76 -24.06 1.37
C ASP A 229 -18.10 -24.93 0.29
N GLN A 230 -18.18 -24.50 -0.98
CA GLN A 230 -17.45 -25.16 -2.06
C GLN A 230 -15.94 -25.10 -1.80
N LEU A 231 -15.42 -23.94 -1.39
CA LEU A 231 -14.00 -23.80 -1.08
C LEU A 231 -13.57 -24.69 0.11
N LEU A 232 -14.38 -24.79 1.16
CA LEU A 232 -14.07 -25.63 2.32
C LEU A 232 -14.12 -27.14 2.01
N ALA A 233 -14.92 -27.53 1.01
CA ALA A 233 -15.03 -28.91 0.54
C ALA A 233 -13.90 -29.30 -0.42
N GLU A 234 -13.49 -28.40 -1.32
CA GLU A 234 -12.52 -28.67 -2.38
C GLU A 234 -11.05 -28.46 -1.97
N TYR A 235 -10.80 -27.63 -0.95
CA TYR A 235 -9.46 -27.24 -0.52
C TYR A 235 -9.13 -27.72 0.90
N ASP A 236 -7.85 -27.98 1.16
CA ASP A 236 -7.37 -28.43 2.47
C ASP A 236 -7.46 -27.31 3.52
N ALA A 237 -7.22 -26.06 3.11
CA ALA A 237 -7.41 -24.86 3.93
C ALA A 237 -7.81 -23.64 3.07
N VAL A 238 -8.28 -22.58 3.74
CA VAL A 238 -8.67 -21.31 3.12
C VAL A 238 -7.96 -20.15 3.82
N PHE A 239 -7.39 -19.22 3.07
CA PHE A 239 -6.88 -17.95 3.58
C PHE A 239 -7.75 -16.78 3.10
N MET A 240 -8.10 -15.88 4.02
CA MET A 240 -8.84 -14.65 3.73
C MET A 240 -7.90 -13.43 3.80
N GLY A 241 -7.70 -12.78 2.65
CA GLY A 241 -6.92 -11.55 2.49
C GLY A 241 -7.73 -10.45 1.80
N MET A 242 -8.98 -10.25 2.25
CA MET A 242 -10.00 -9.47 1.54
C MET A 242 -9.94 -7.96 1.77
N GLY A 243 -8.99 -7.46 2.57
CA GLY A 243 -8.81 -6.03 2.79
C GLY A 243 -9.95 -5.33 3.56
N THR A 244 -10.04 -4.01 3.40
CA THR A 244 -11.09 -3.17 4.00
C THR A 244 -11.65 -2.21 2.94
N TYR A 245 -12.97 -2.20 2.75
CA TYR A 245 -13.63 -1.48 1.65
C TYR A 245 -14.79 -0.59 2.10
N THR A 246 -15.15 -0.62 3.39
CA THR A 246 -16.27 0.17 3.92
C THR A 246 -15.80 1.58 4.23
N TYR A 247 -16.40 2.58 3.59
CA TYR A 247 -16.02 3.98 3.76
C TYR A 247 -16.31 4.53 5.15
N MET A 248 -15.39 5.34 5.69
CA MET A 248 -15.70 6.19 6.83
C MET A 248 -16.44 7.44 6.36
N LYS A 249 -17.70 7.56 6.79
CA LYS A 249 -18.52 8.76 6.57
C LYS A 249 -18.23 9.84 7.61
N GLY A 250 -18.39 11.09 7.20
CA GLY A 250 -18.33 12.26 8.07
C GLY A 250 -19.59 12.45 8.92
N GLY A 251 -20.74 11.99 8.43
CA GLY A 251 -22.02 12.10 9.12
C GLY A 251 -22.56 13.53 9.18
N PHE A 252 -22.16 14.38 8.23
CA PHE A 252 -22.62 15.76 8.14
C PHE A 252 -23.63 15.96 6.99
N PRO A 253 -24.49 16.98 7.06
CA PRO A 253 -25.45 17.25 5.99
C PRO A 253 -24.79 17.48 4.63
N GLY A 254 -25.44 17.00 3.57
CA GLY A 254 -25.01 17.17 2.18
C GLY A 254 -23.95 16.17 1.70
N GLU A 255 -23.57 15.19 2.52
CA GLU A 255 -22.57 14.17 2.16
C GLU A 255 -23.00 13.32 0.95
N ASP A 256 -24.31 13.18 0.69
CA ASP A 256 -24.85 12.42 -0.44
C ASP A 256 -25.21 13.31 -1.66
N LEU A 257 -24.80 14.59 -1.68
CA LEU A 257 -25.09 15.50 -2.81
C LEU A 257 -24.35 15.05 -4.09
N PRO A 258 -24.97 15.22 -5.28
CA PRO A 258 -24.29 15.03 -6.55
C PRO A 258 -23.01 15.89 -6.65
N GLY A 259 -21.88 15.24 -6.92
CA GLY A 259 -20.54 15.87 -6.93
C GLY A 259 -19.70 15.60 -5.68
N VAL A 260 -20.26 14.90 -4.67
CA VAL A 260 -19.49 14.26 -3.61
C VAL A 260 -19.10 12.85 -4.05
N HIS A 261 -17.84 12.49 -3.85
CA HIS A 261 -17.28 11.21 -4.26
C HIS A 261 -16.50 10.57 -3.12
N ASP A 262 -16.65 9.26 -2.95
CA ASP A 262 -15.77 8.48 -2.11
C ASP A 262 -14.38 8.35 -2.74
N ALA A 263 -13.33 8.45 -1.93
CA ALA A 263 -11.97 8.48 -2.43
C ALA A 263 -11.56 7.23 -3.20
N LEU A 264 -11.98 6.04 -2.75
CA LEU A 264 -11.56 4.81 -3.42
C LEU A 264 -12.30 4.61 -4.74
N ASP A 265 -13.60 4.89 -4.82
CA ASP A 265 -14.34 4.88 -6.09
C ASP A 265 -13.70 5.84 -7.10
N PHE A 266 -13.36 7.06 -6.68
CA PHE A 266 -12.64 8.02 -7.52
C PHE A 266 -11.30 7.47 -8.05
N LEU A 267 -10.48 6.90 -7.18
CA LEU A 267 -9.17 6.37 -7.55
C LEU A 267 -9.27 5.13 -8.45
N ILE A 268 -10.17 4.20 -8.11
CA ILE A 268 -10.44 2.98 -8.91
C ILE A 268 -10.95 3.36 -10.28
N ALA A 269 -11.92 4.29 -10.38
CA ALA A 269 -12.45 4.74 -11.66
C ALA A 269 -11.34 5.35 -12.55
N ASN A 270 -10.43 6.14 -11.97
CA ASN A 270 -9.30 6.70 -12.70
C ASN A 270 -8.35 5.60 -13.23
N VAL A 271 -7.99 4.64 -12.39
CA VAL A 271 -7.12 3.53 -12.82
C VAL A 271 -7.81 2.67 -13.88
N ASN A 272 -9.09 2.35 -13.69
CA ASN A 272 -9.85 1.57 -14.65
C ASN A 272 -9.89 2.25 -16.02
N ARG A 273 -10.10 3.57 -16.06
CA ARG A 273 -10.00 4.36 -17.31
C ARG A 273 -8.61 4.26 -17.94
N ASN A 274 -7.54 4.41 -17.14
CA ASN A 274 -6.16 4.36 -17.64
C ASN A 274 -5.75 2.98 -18.16
N LEU A 275 -6.28 1.90 -17.56
CA LEU A 275 -5.97 0.53 -17.93
C LEU A 275 -6.97 -0.11 -18.91
N GLY A 276 -8.05 0.59 -19.25
CA GLY A 276 -9.12 0.03 -20.10
C GLY A 276 -9.99 -1.01 -19.41
N PHE A 277 -10.08 -0.99 -18.07
CA PHE A 277 -11.00 -1.81 -17.28
C PHE A 277 -12.31 -1.09 -16.93
N GLU A 278 -12.49 0.14 -17.42
CA GLU A 278 -13.74 0.86 -17.28
C GLU A 278 -14.90 0.08 -17.92
N LYS A 279 -16.01 -0.06 -17.17
CA LYS A 279 -17.19 -0.79 -17.64
C LYS A 279 -18.13 0.14 -18.40
N ALA A 280 -18.31 1.35 -17.89
CA ALA A 280 -19.18 2.35 -18.50
C ALA A 280 -18.54 3.76 -18.39
N PRO A 281 -18.68 4.64 -19.40
CA PRO A 281 -18.07 5.98 -19.38
C PRO A 281 -18.48 6.86 -18.19
N GLU A 282 -19.64 6.56 -17.60
CA GLU A 282 -20.25 7.28 -16.48
C GLU A 282 -19.60 6.92 -15.14
N ASP A 283 -18.89 5.79 -15.06
CA ASP A 283 -18.12 5.37 -13.89
C ASP A 283 -16.96 6.35 -13.64
N PHE A 284 -16.44 7.00 -14.69
CA PHE A 284 -15.34 7.95 -14.58
C PHE A 284 -15.77 9.27 -13.97
N VAL A 285 -15.15 9.60 -12.85
CA VAL A 285 -15.33 10.88 -12.19
C VAL A 285 -14.37 11.92 -12.80
N ASP A 286 -14.89 12.74 -13.70
CA ASP A 286 -14.11 13.80 -14.35
C ASP A 286 -13.93 15.02 -13.46
N MET A 287 -12.67 15.39 -13.18
CA MET A 287 -12.30 16.59 -12.41
C MET A 287 -11.91 17.79 -13.29
N LYS A 288 -11.90 17.65 -14.62
CA LYS A 288 -11.41 18.69 -15.53
C LYS A 288 -12.15 20.01 -15.36
N GLY A 289 -11.40 21.09 -15.15
CA GLY A 289 -11.95 22.45 -15.00
C GLY A 289 -12.68 22.72 -13.67
N LYS A 290 -12.83 21.72 -12.80
CA LYS A 290 -13.54 21.83 -11.50
C LYS A 290 -12.64 22.38 -10.39
N LYS A 291 -13.23 23.07 -9.42
CA LYS A 291 -12.64 23.35 -8.10
C LYS A 291 -12.87 22.14 -7.20
N VAL A 292 -11.80 21.39 -6.92
CA VAL A 292 -11.89 20.16 -6.13
C VAL A 292 -11.48 20.44 -4.69
N VAL A 293 -12.27 19.95 -3.74
CA VAL A 293 -11.90 19.90 -2.31
C VAL A 293 -11.77 18.44 -1.88
N VAL A 294 -10.58 18.04 -1.44
CA VAL A 294 -10.32 16.72 -0.87
C VAL A 294 -10.33 16.84 0.65
N LEU A 295 -11.20 16.07 1.31
CA LEU A 295 -11.37 16.05 2.76
C LEU A 295 -10.58 14.89 3.36
N GLY A 296 -9.47 15.19 4.02
CA GLY A 296 -8.57 14.18 4.59
C GLY A 296 -7.11 14.60 4.58
N GLY A 297 -6.25 13.76 5.17
CA GLY A 297 -4.81 14.04 5.25
C GLY A 297 -3.91 12.81 5.17
N GLY A 298 -4.47 11.62 4.88
CA GLY A 298 -3.72 10.38 4.69
C GLY A 298 -3.16 10.24 3.28
N ASP A 299 -2.50 9.11 3.01
CA ASP A 299 -1.96 8.82 1.68
C ASP A 299 -3.06 8.75 0.61
N THR A 300 -4.23 8.20 0.94
CA THR A 300 -5.41 8.22 0.05
C THR A 300 -5.80 9.64 -0.35
N ALA A 301 -5.76 10.60 0.58
CA ALA A 301 -6.03 12.00 0.28
C ALA A 301 -4.95 12.58 -0.64
N MET A 302 -3.68 12.25 -0.43
CA MET A 302 -2.59 12.71 -1.31
C MET A 302 -2.76 12.15 -2.73
N ASP A 303 -3.16 10.89 -2.84
CA ASP A 303 -3.43 10.23 -4.12
C ASP A 303 -4.60 10.91 -4.83
N CYS A 304 -5.71 11.17 -4.13
CA CYS A 304 -6.85 11.90 -4.68
C CYS A 304 -6.44 13.30 -5.18
N ASN A 305 -5.75 14.07 -4.35
CA ASN A 305 -5.30 15.42 -4.71
C ASN A 305 -4.47 15.43 -5.99
N ARG A 306 -3.50 14.51 -6.09
CA ARG A 306 -2.54 14.43 -7.20
C ARG A 306 -3.17 13.87 -8.47
N THR A 307 -4.16 12.99 -8.35
CA THR A 307 -5.01 12.52 -9.46
C THR A 307 -5.88 13.65 -9.99
N SER A 308 -6.55 14.43 -9.13
CA SER A 308 -7.36 15.58 -9.56
C SER A 308 -6.55 16.62 -10.33
N ILE A 309 -5.29 16.89 -9.91
CA ILE A 309 -4.38 17.77 -10.67
C ILE A 309 -4.12 17.21 -12.08
N ARG A 310 -3.86 15.91 -12.20
CA ARG A 310 -3.56 15.26 -13.50
C ARG A 310 -4.75 15.19 -14.44
N GLN A 311 -5.96 15.05 -13.90
CA GLN A 311 -7.20 15.16 -14.66
C GLN A 311 -7.53 16.60 -15.11
N GLY A 312 -6.73 17.60 -14.70
CA GLY A 312 -6.89 18.98 -15.16
C GLY A 312 -7.89 19.80 -14.34
N ALA A 313 -8.04 19.49 -13.05
CA ALA A 313 -8.80 20.34 -12.12
C ALA A 313 -8.30 21.80 -12.17
N LYS A 314 -9.24 22.75 -12.10
CA LYS A 314 -8.93 24.19 -12.09
C LYS A 314 -8.17 24.58 -10.83
N SER A 315 -8.53 23.99 -9.70
CA SER A 315 -7.81 24.12 -8.43
C SER A 315 -8.11 22.92 -7.55
N VAL A 316 -7.13 22.50 -6.74
CA VAL A 316 -7.29 21.41 -5.77
C VAL A 316 -6.91 21.92 -4.39
N THR A 317 -7.82 21.73 -3.43
CA THR A 317 -7.65 22.11 -2.03
C THR A 317 -7.74 20.86 -1.16
N CYS A 318 -6.72 20.60 -0.35
CA CYS A 318 -6.73 19.57 0.67
C CYS A 318 -7.12 20.21 2.01
N ALA A 319 -8.31 19.89 2.53
CA ALA A 319 -8.75 20.35 3.84
C ALA A 319 -8.51 19.25 4.88
N TYR A 320 -7.75 19.59 5.93
CA TYR A 320 -7.37 18.65 6.98
C TYR A 320 -7.60 19.25 8.36
N ARG A 321 -8.26 18.48 9.24
CA ARG A 321 -8.70 18.91 10.57
C ARG A 321 -7.60 19.05 11.64
N ARG A 322 -6.32 18.85 11.29
CA ARG A 322 -5.19 19.06 12.23
C ARG A 322 -4.12 19.90 11.54
N ASP A 323 -3.07 20.22 12.28
CA ASP A 323 -1.90 20.90 11.76
C ASP A 323 -1.07 20.02 10.80
N ALA A 324 -0.09 20.65 10.15
CA ALA A 324 0.79 19.99 9.19
C ALA A 324 1.71 18.93 9.81
N ALA A 325 2.09 19.08 11.08
CA ALA A 325 2.99 18.16 11.78
C ALA A 325 2.29 16.82 12.10
N ASN A 326 0.98 16.86 12.31
CA ASN A 326 0.15 15.71 12.64
C ASN A 326 -0.50 15.04 11.41
N MET A 327 -0.15 15.47 10.20
CA MET A 327 -0.70 14.90 8.96
C MET A 327 -0.23 13.44 8.77
N PRO A 328 -1.14 12.47 8.61
CA PRO A 328 -0.78 11.06 8.56
C PRO A 328 -0.20 10.63 7.21
N GLY A 329 -0.45 11.35 6.10
CA GLY A 329 0.13 11.03 4.80
C GLY A 329 1.67 11.10 4.82
N SER A 330 2.31 10.32 3.94
CA SER A 330 3.76 10.29 3.79
C SER A 330 4.30 11.70 3.52
N ARG A 331 5.38 12.08 4.22
CA ARG A 331 6.01 13.40 4.07
C ARG A 331 6.44 13.66 2.63
N LYS A 332 6.90 12.60 1.95
CA LYS A 332 7.27 12.60 0.53
C LYS A 332 6.08 12.94 -0.36
N GLU A 333 4.93 12.32 -0.11
CA GLU A 333 3.72 12.51 -0.89
C GLU A 333 3.08 13.88 -0.66
N VAL A 334 3.06 14.36 0.59
CA VAL A 334 2.65 15.73 0.92
C VAL A 334 3.53 16.76 0.21
N LYS A 335 4.85 16.56 0.19
CA LYS A 335 5.78 17.45 -0.55
C LYS A 335 5.50 17.43 -2.05
N ASN A 336 5.29 16.25 -2.64
CA ASN A 336 4.97 16.11 -4.07
C ASN A 336 3.64 16.79 -4.42
N ALA A 337 2.60 16.63 -3.60
CA ALA A 337 1.32 17.30 -3.77
C ALA A 337 1.46 18.83 -3.74
N LYS A 338 2.23 19.38 -2.79
CA LYS A 338 2.52 20.82 -2.72
C LYS A 338 3.25 21.32 -3.96
N GLU A 339 4.30 20.62 -4.39
CA GLU A 339 5.05 20.96 -5.62
C GLU A 339 4.15 20.93 -6.87
N GLU A 340 3.18 20.01 -6.92
CA GLU A 340 2.21 19.86 -8.02
C GLU A 340 1.11 20.94 -8.02
N GLY A 341 0.98 21.71 -6.93
CA GLY A 341 0.10 22.89 -6.83
C GLY A 341 -1.16 22.69 -5.98
N VAL A 342 -1.19 21.64 -5.14
CA VAL A 342 -2.28 21.43 -4.17
C VAL A 342 -2.21 22.50 -3.08
N LYS A 343 -3.34 23.14 -2.80
CA LYS A 343 -3.48 24.11 -1.69
C LYS A 343 -3.85 23.37 -0.42
N PHE A 344 -3.03 23.49 0.62
CA PHE A 344 -3.30 22.84 1.90
C PHE A 344 -3.98 23.82 2.86
N LEU A 345 -5.14 23.43 3.38
CA LEU A 345 -5.83 24.11 4.47
C LEU A 345 -5.80 23.20 5.69
N PHE A 346 -4.87 23.49 6.59
CA PHE A 346 -4.76 22.82 7.88
C PHE A 346 -5.78 23.40 8.85
N ASN A 347 -6.05 22.65 9.91
CA ASN A 347 -7.00 23.06 10.94
C ASN A 347 -8.38 23.42 10.36
N ARG A 348 -8.83 22.66 9.35
CA ARG A 348 -10.16 22.80 8.74
C ARG A 348 -10.92 21.49 8.85
N GLN A 349 -12.02 21.52 9.59
CA GLN A 349 -12.92 20.39 9.74
C GLN A 349 -14.21 20.65 8.96
N PRO A 350 -14.62 19.75 8.05
CA PRO A 350 -15.92 19.88 7.38
C PRO A 350 -17.07 19.66 8.37
N ILE A 351 -18.11 20.48 8.23
CA ILE A 351 -19.34 20.41 9.03
C ILE A 351 -20.62 20.31 8.18
N ALA A 352 -20.55 20.63 6.89
CA ALA A 352 -21.61 20.36 5.90
C ALA A 352 -21.05 20.51 4.47
N ILE A 353 -21.68 19.85 3.51
CA ILE A 353 -21.56 20.17 2.09
C ILE A 353 -22.76 21.03 1.70
N VAL A 354 -22.53 22.12 0.98
CA VAL A 354 -23.57 23.09 0.62
C VAL A 354 -23.79 23.13 -0.89
N GLY A 355 -25.04 23.34 -1.29
CA GLY A 355 -25.44 23.59 -2.68
C GLY A 355 -26.90 23.20 -2.95
N GLU A 356 -27.45 23.71 -4.05
CA GLU A 356 -28.83 23.45 -4.48
C GLU A 356 -28.85 22.34 -5.55
N GLY A 357 -29.18 21.11 -5.14
CA GLY A 357 -29.25 19.95 -6.04
C GLY A 357 -27.90 19.34 -6.46
N LYS A 358 -26.79 20.04 -6.25
CA LYS A 358 -25.42 19.54 -6.41
C LYS A 358 -24.45 20.32 -5.51
N VAL A 359 -23.22 19.84 -5.39
CA VAL A 359 -22.16 20.53 -4.63
C VAL A 359 -21.84 21.91 -5.22
N GLU A 360 -21.78 22.92 -4.35
CA GLU A 360 -21.28 24.26 -4.65
C GLU A 360 -20.19 24.72 -3.66
N GLY A 361 -20.09 24.06 -2.50
CA GLY A 361 -19.03 24.30 -1.54
C GLY A 361 -19.02 23.35 -0.36
N VAL A 362 -17.98 23.47 0.46
CA VAL A 362 -17.82 22.77 1.73
C VAL A 362 -17.82 23.79 2.85
N LYS A 363 -18.78 23.70 3.78
CA LYS A 363 -18.75 24.47 5.01
C LYS A 363 -17.76 23.81 5.97
N VAL A 364 -16.73 24.55 6.37
CA VAL A 364 -15.70 24.11 7.31
C VAL A 364 -15.68 25.00 8.53
N VAL A 365 -15.14 24.49 9.63
CA VAL A 365 -14.84 25.23 10.85
C VAL A 365 -13.34 25.15 11.13
N GLU A 366 -12.76 26.21 11.69
CA GLU A 366 -11.39 26.17 12.16
C GLU A 366 -11.28 25.28 13.40
N THR A 367 -10.16 24.56 13.52
CA THR A 367 -9.88 23.70 14.67
C THR A 367 -8.57 24.06 15.35
N ARG A 368 -8.50 23.93 16.66
CA ARG A 368 -7.24 23.91 17.41
C ARG A 368 -6.97 22.52 17.97
N LEU A 369 -5.71 22.16 18.15
CA LEU A 369 -5.39 20.90 18.83
C LEU A 369 -5.56 21.05 20.34
N GLY A 370 -6.45 20.24 20.92
CA GLY A 370 -6.64 20.12 22.36
C GLY A 370 -5.44 19.49 23.07
N ALA A 371 -5.65 19.12 24.33
CA ALA A 371 -4.65 18.38 25.10
C ALA A 371 -4.37 17.00 24.47
N PRO A 372 -3.14 16.47 24.61
CA PRO A 372 -2.86 15.09 24.21
C PRO A 372 -3.65 14.09 25.06
N ASP A 373 -4.20 13.06 24.41
CA ASP A 373 -4.78 11.90 25.08
C ASP A 373 -3.68 11.02 25.73
N ALA A 374 -4.07 9.95 26.45
CA ALA A 374 -3.14 9.02 27.09
C ALA A 374 -2.16 8.32 26.11
N ARG A 375 -2.41 8.40 24.79
CA ARG A 375 -1.55 7.89 23.71
C ARG A 375 -0.78 9.02 23.01
N GLY A 376 -0.78 10.22 23.58
CA GLY A 376 -0.12 11.41 23.03
C GLY A 376 -0.86 12.07 21.84
N ARG A 377 -2.02 11.56 21.44
CA ARG A 377 -2.76 12.09 20.28
C ARG A 377 -3.61 13.27 20.69
N ARG A 378 -3.49 14.37 19.94
CA ARG A 378 -4.28 15.57 20.19
C ARG A 378 -5.56 15.54 19.37
N SER A 379 -6.70 15.71 20.03
CA SER A 379 -8.01 15.81 19.37
C SER A 379 -8.20 17.23 18.82
N PRO A 380 -8.73 17.37 17.59
CA PRO A 380 -9.09 18.69 17.08
C PRO A 380 -10.38 19.19 17.77
N GLU A 381 -10.34 20.42 18.27
CA GLU A 381 -11.46 21.13 18.88
C GLU A 381 -11.92 22.26 17.95
N PRO A 382 -13.19 22.29 17.53
CA PRO A 382 -13.74 23.39 16.72
C PRO A 382 -13.66 24.73 17.45
N ILE A 383 -13.38 25.80 16.71
CA ILE A 383 -13.42 27.18 17.18
C ILE A 383 -14.78 27.78 16.79
N PRO A 384 -15.70 28.06 17.73
CA PRO A 384 -17.01 28.61 17.40
C PRO A 384 -16.91 29.95 16.66
N GLY A 385 -17.76 30.17 15.66
CA GLY A 385 -17.79 31.43 14.91
C GLY A 385 -16.72 31.56 13.82
N SER A 386 -15.93 30.51 13.58
CA SER A 386 -14.89 30.45 12.54
C SER A 386 -15.36 29.77 11.25
N GLU A 387 -16.67 29.59 11.09
CA GLU A 387 -17.23 28.87 9.95
C GLU A 387 -17.01 29.64 8.65
N GLU A 388 -16.51 28.95 7.63
CA GLU A 388 -16.35 29.48 6.28
C GLU A 388 -16.82 28.46 5.24
N VAL A 389 -17.15 28.93 4.04
CA VAL A 389 -17.52 28.07 2.90
C VAL A 389 -16.38 28.08 1.88
N LEU A 390 -15.81 26.90 1.64
CA LEU A 390 -14.83 26.67 0.59
C LEU A 390 -15.57 26.38 -0.73
N PRO A 391 -15.44 27.21 -1.79
CA PRO A 391 -16.10 26.95 -3.06
C PRO A 391 -15.59 25.65 -3.69
N ALA A 392 -16.50 24.77 -4.10
CA ALA A 392 -16.18 23.45 -4.66
C ALA A 392 -17.20 23.05 -5.72
N ASP A 393 -16.73 22.53 -6.84
CA ASP A 393 -17.57 21.89 -7.86
C ASP A 393 -17.55 20.35 -7.73
N ALA A 394 -16.57 19.83 -6.98
CA ALA A 394 -16.47 18.42 -6.62
C ALA A 394 -15.79 18.27 -5.25
N VAL A 395 -16.25 17.30 -4.47
CA VAL A 395 -15.70 16.98 -3.15
C VAL A 395 -15.30 15.51 -3.12
N VAL A 396 -14.10 15.22 -2.62
CA VAL A 396 -13.64 13.84 -2.44
C VAL A 396 -13.44 13.55 -0.96
N ILE A 397 -14.13 12.55 -0.42
CA ILE A 397 -14.07 12.17 0.99
C ILE A 397 -13.01 11.09 1.18
N ALA A 398 -11.93 11.42 1.89
CA ALA A 398 -10.76 10.56 2.11
C ALA A 398 -10.48 10.39 3.61
N PHE A 399 -11.49 10.03 4.39
CA PHE A 399 -11.37 9.83 5.84
C PHE A 399 -10.76 8.49 6.24
N GLY A 400 -10.76 7.51 5.33
CA GLY A 400 -10.22 6.16 5.52
C GLY A 400 -11.31 5.10 5.47
N PHE A 401 -10.96 3.87 5.83
CA PHE A 401 -11.80 2.70 5.66
C PHE A 401 -12.05 1.97 6.99
N ARG A 402 -13.10 1.17 7.00
CA ARG A 402 -13.47 0.25 8.06
C ARG A 402 -13.48 -1.18 7.53
N PRO A 403 -13.36 -2.18 8.42
CA PRO A 403 -13.57 -3.57 8.07
C PRO A 403 -14.90 -3.80 7.35
N SER A 404 -14.86 -4.74 6.40
CA SER A 404 -15.98 -5.10 5.54
C SER A 404 -16.24 -6.61 5.66
N PRO A 405 -16.76 -7.08 6.81
CA PRO A 405 -17.07 -8.50 6.98
C PRO A 405 -18.07 -8.93 5.92
N ALA A 406 -17.84 -10.10 5.32
CA ALA A 406 -18.73 -10.63 4.29
C ALA A 406 -19.95 -11.30 4.92
N ASP A 407 -21.11 -11.22 4.25
CA ASP A 407 -22.37 -11.77 4.76
C ASP A 407 -22.28 -13.29 5.04
N TRP A 408 -21.48 -14.01 4.25
CA TRP A 408 -21.27 -15.45 4.41
C TRP A 408 -20.40 -15.84 5.61
N PHE A 409 -19.92 -14.89 6.42
CA PHE A 409 -19.27 -15.21 7.71
C PHE A 409 -20.25 -15.89 8.68
N GLU A 410 -21.54 -15.55 8.58
CA GLU A 410 -22.59 -16.15 9.39
C GLU A 410 -22.64 -17.67 9.18
N GLY A 411 -22.67 -18.42 10.28
CA GLY A 411 -22.71 -19.88 10.25
C GLY A 411 -21.40 -20.58 9.83
N LYS A 412 -20.29 -19.85 9.62
CA LYS A 412 -18.97 -20.42 9.27
C LYS A 412 -17.95 -20.39 10.39
N SER A 413 -18.39 -20.09 11.62
CA SER A 413 -17.51 -19.95 12.79
C SER A 413 -16.37 -18.96 12.54
N ILE A 414 -16.64 -17.81 11.93
CA ILE A 414 -15.69 -16.72 11.74
C ILE A 414 -16.07 -15.58 12.69
N GLN A 415 -15.28 -15.37 13.75
CA GLN A 415 -15.52 -14.30 14.71
C GLN A 415 -14.96 -12.97 14.23
N THR A 416 -15.67 -11.90 14.57
CA THR A 416 -15.20 -10.51 14.39
C THR A 416 -15.17 -9.79 15.73
N ASP A 417 -14.28 -8.80 15.85
CA ASP A 417 -14.23 -7.93 17.01
C ASP A 417 -15.31 -6.82 16.94
N ASN A 418 -15.36 -5.97 17.96
CA ASN A 418 -16.33 -4.86 18.02
C ASN A 418 -16.17 -3.79 16.92
N GLN A 419 -15.08 -3.82 16.14
CA GLN A 419 -14.84 -2.95 15.00
C GLN A 419 -15.12 -3.66 13.67
N GLY A 420 -15.53 -4.94 13.71
CA GLY A 420 -15.79 -5.77 12.54
C GLY A 420 -14.53 -6.41 11.94
N ARG A 421 -13.37 -6.34 12.60
CA ARG A 421 -12.13 -7.00 12.15
C ARG A 421 -12.22 -8.49 12.42
N VAL A 422 -11.73 -9.31 11.50
CA VAL A 422 -11.69 -10.76 11.71
C VAL A 422 -10.69 -11.10 12.82
N VAL A 423 -11.12 -11.94 13.76
CA VAL A 423 -10.26 -12.43 14.83
C VAL A 423 -9.42 -13.59 14.32
N ALA A 424 -8.14 -13.31 14.04
CA ALA A 424 -7.12 -14.27 13.63
C ALA A 424 -5.81 -13.92 14.35
N PRO A 425 -5.57 -14.46 15.55
CA PRO A 425 -4.44 -14.05 16.39
C PRO A 425 -3.10 -14.44 15.76
N GLU A 426 -2.12 -13.55 15.87
CA GLU A 426 -0.72 -13.79 15.43
C GLU A 426 -0.12 -15.00 16.14
N MET A 427 -0.51 -15.23 17.40
CA MET A 427 -0.08 -16.35 18.25
C MET A 427 -1.31 -17.18 18.64
N GLY A 428 -1.31 -18.46 18.27
CA GLY A 428 -2.39 -19.41 18.54
C GLY A 428 -1.88 -20.85 18.39
N GLN A 429 -2.79 -21.81 18.26
CA GLN A 429 -2.40 -23.18 17.90
C GLN A 429 -1.68 -23.20 16.55
N PHE A 430 -2.25 -22.49 15.57
CA PHE A 430 -1.63 -22.15 14.30
C PHE A 430 -1.72 -20.64 14.09
N LYS A 431 -0.64 -20.02 13.60
CA LYS A 431 -0.59 -18.56 13.40
C LYS A 431 -1.72 -18.11 12.49
N HIS A 432 -2.41 -17.02 12.84
CA HIS A 432 -3.47 -16.41 12.02
C HIS A 432 -4.67 -17.31 11.70
N GLN A 433 -4.86 -18.41 12.44
CA GLN A 433 -6.05 -19.24 12.33
C GLN A 433 -7.25 -18.50 12.93
N THR A 434 -8.38 -18.51 12.22
CA THR A 434 -9.63 -17.96 12.74
C THR A 434 -10.28 -18.95 13.73
N SER A 435 -11.45 -18.60 14.26
CA SER A 435 -12.27 -19.56 15.03
C SER A 435 -12.75 -20.77 14.21
N ASN A 436 -12.62 -20.76 12.88
CA ASN A 436 -12.83 -21.93 12.04
C ASN A 436 -11.48 -22.63 11.79
N PRO A 437 -11.33 -23.94 12.12
CA PRO A 437 -10.05 -24.64 12.02
C PRO A 437 -9.43 -24.66 10.62
N LYS A 438 -10.24 -24.60 9.56
CA LYS A 438 -9.76 -24.61 8.16
C LYS A 438 -9.50 -23.22 7.59
N ILE A 439 -9.86 -22.15 8.30
CA ILE A 439 -9.81 -20.78 7.76
C ILE A 439 -8.79 -19.94 8.52
N PHE A 440 -7.91 -19.29 7.76
CA PHE A 440 -6.90 -18.36 8.21
C PHE A 440 -7.20 -16.96 7.64
N ALA A 441 -6.70 -15.91 8.28
CA ALA A 441 -6.91 -14.54 7.77
C ALA A 441 -5.72 -13.62 8.10
N GLY A 442 -5.50 -12.62 7.26
CA GLY A 442 -4.43 -11.63 7.47
C GLY A 442 -4.61 -10.36 6.65
N GLY A 443 -3.74 -9.40 6.90
CA GLY A 443 -3.78 -8.06 6.31
C GLY A 443 -4.85 -7.17 6.93
N ASP A 444 -5.30 -6.18 6.17
CA ASP A 444 -6.14 -5.10 6.68
C ASP A 444 -7.47 -5.59 7.29
N MET A 445 -8.00 -6.75 6.90
CA MET A 445 -9.24 -7.28 7.48
C MET A 445 -9.08 -7.75 8.93
N VAL A 446 -7.85 -8.08 9.35
CA VAL A 446 -7.51 -8.48 10.73
C VAL A 446 -6.98 -7.28 11.50
N ARG A 447 -6.07 -6.50 10.90
CA ARG A 447 -5.41 -5.37 11.58
C ARG A 447 -6.24 -4.08 11.58
N GLY A 448 -7.02 -3.85 10.52
CA GLY A 448 -7.47 -2.54 10.07
C GLY A 448 -6.53 -1.98 8.99
N SER A 449 -6.95 -0.94 8.27
CA SER A 449 -6.16 -0.34 7.18
C SER A 449 -4.76 0.07 7.67
N ASP A 450 -3.72 -0.56 7.11
CA ASP A 450 -2.32 -0.35 7.48
C ASP A 450 -1.41 -0.35 6.23
N LEU A 451 -0.11 -0.58 6.40
CA LEU A 451 0.89 -0.56 5.33
C LEU A 451 0.91 -1.87 4.54
N VAL A 452 1.19 -1.75 3.24
CA VAL A 452 1.39 -2.88 2.30
C VAL A 452 2.35 -3.93 2.86
N VAL A 453 3.48 -3.51 3.43
CA VAL A 453 4.50 -4.41 3.98
C VAL A 453 4.00 -5.20 5.20
N THR A 454 3.11 -4.63 6.01
CA THR A 454 2.49 -5.34 7.13
C THR A 454 1.53 -6.40 6.63
N ALA A 455 0.73 -6.09 5.59
CA ALA A 455 -0.15 -7.07 4.97
C ALA A 455 0.63 -8.23 4.34
N ILE A 456 1.76 -7.96 3.66
CA ILE A 456 2.67 -9.01 3.17
C ILE A 456 3.16 -9.88 4.31
N PHE A 457 3.65 -9.26 5.40
CA PHE A 457 4.16 -9.99 6.56
C PHE A 457 3.10 -10.94 7.14
N GLU A 458 1.89 -10.45 7.41
CA GLU A 458 0.80 -11.28 7.95
C GLU A 458 0.36 -12.38 6.99
N GLY A 459 0.32 -12.11 5.69
CA GLY A 459 0.03 -13.14 4.69
C GLY A 459 1.05 -14.28 4.72
N ARG A 460 2.34 -13.93 4.84
CA ARG A 460 3.44 -14.89 4.95
C ARG A 460 3.38 -15.67 6.27
N GLN A 461 3.12 -15.00 7.39
CA GLN A 461 2.96 -15.66 8.70
C GLN A 461 1.73 -16.57 8.74
N ALA A 462 0.63 -16.20 8.07
CA ALA A 462 -0.53 -17.06 7.94
C ALA A 462 -0.24 -18.29 7.08
N ALA A 463 0.57 -18.17 6.03
CA ALA A 463 1.03 -19.32 5.27
C ALA A 463 1.86 -20.28 6.13
N GLU A 464 2.75 -19.79 7.00
CA GLU A 464 3.45 -20.66 7.97
C GLU A 464 2.45 -21.40 8.88
N GLY A 465 1.44 -20.71 9.41
CA GLY A 465 0.38 -21.35 10.20
C GLY A 465 -0.44 -22.39 9.43
N ILE A 466 -0.70 -22.15 8.14
CA ILE A 466 -1.35 -23.12 7.26
C ILE A 466 -0.45 -24.35 7.04
N LEU A 467 0.84 -24.17 6.83
CA LEU A 467 1.78 -25.28 6.65
C LEU A 467 1.85 -26.16 7.91
N ASP A 468 1.93 -25.54 9.09
CA ASP A 468 1.87 -26.24 10.37
C ASP A 468 0.55 -27.03 10.52
N TYR A 469 -0.58 -26.43 10.11
CA TYR A 469 -1.89 -27.08 10.13
C TYR A 469 -2.01 -28.27 9.17
N LEU A 470 -1.35 -28.18 8.01
CA LEU A 470 -1.35 -29.24 7.00
C LEU A 470 -0.26 -30.31 7.22
N GLU A 471 0.60 -30.11 8.22
CA GLU A 471 1.75 -30.98 8.54
C GLU A 471 2.75 -31.11 7.38
N VAL A 472 3.12 -29.97 6.76
CA VAL A 472 3.97 -29.87 5.55
C VAL A 472 5.30 -29.17 5.80
#